data_AF-A0A7X9BSY0-F1
#
_entry.id   AF-A0A7X9BSY0-F1
#
_cell.length_a   1.000
_cell.length_b   1.000
_cell.length_c   1.000
_cell.angle_alpha   90.00
_cell.angle_beta   90.00
_cell.angle_gamma   90.00
#
_symmetry.space_group_name_H-M   'P 1'
#
loop_
_entity.id
_entity.type
_entity.pdbx_description
1 polymer ?
#
loop_
_entity_poly.entity_id
_entity_poly.type
_entity_poly.pdbx_seq_one_letter_code
_entity_poly.pdbx_strand_id
1 'polypeptide(L)'
;PQFVDLNMLESIEGLTASQPELTGDNYLETAWNAGTYEGSQYTIPLDIHGNVMYYNTDLLEKYDATEFLEDNVVTIDEMLSLEGKLDEGDYVVNNALIEWVALGNVVNLGGQISDDAGNPTINTPEMKTVVEALKSIADKGLMTPYGEDGYAIFQAGNVLFSTDGTWTVTAHSSVEGLNFGMTNIYSVTPDKFTNRSSSHMFALLNNEERSDEKEAGIADFLDWMRENSLEWAEAGQIVASRDVFESPEYEKYPQSFFTSSEEEKEASYIFEYKYYSYVEQALGTVLNDMIHGNIEVDEGLQQAQKQVEDLIKENAS
;
A
#
# COMPACT_ATOMS: atom_id res chain seq x y z
N PRO A 1 -11.85 -12.94 4.02
CA PRO A 1 -13.16 -13.34 3.43
C PRO A 1 -13.16 -14.70 2.69
N GLN A 2 -12.49 -14.83 1.53
CA GLN A 2 -12.63 -16.03 0.68
C GLN A 2 -12.31 -17.36 1.38
N PHE A 3 -11.22 -17.43 2.15
CA PHE A 3 -10.86 -18.64 2.90
C PHE A 3 -11.88 -18.99 4.00
N VAL A 4 -12.56 -18.00 4.58
CA VAL A 4 -13.64 -18.22 5.56
C VAL A 4 -14.88 -18.76 4.86
N ASP A 5 -15.28 -18.17 3.73
CA ASP A 5 -16.43 -18.61 2.93
C ASP A 5 -16.26 -20.07 2.45
N LEU A 6 -15.01 -20.48 2.17
CA LEU A 6 -14.64 -21.85 1.81
C LEU A 6 -14.53 -22.80 3.01
N ASN A 7 -14.84 -22.33 4.22
CA ASN A 7 -14.69 -23.08 5.47
C ASN A 7 -13.29 -23.69 5.60
N MET A 8 -12.25 -22.88 5.40
CA MET A 8 -10.85 -23.28 5.54
C MET A 8 -10.21 -22.77 6.83
N LEU A 9 -10.80 -21.76 7.49
CA LEU A 9 -10.22 -21.10 8.66
C LEU A 9 -11.09 -21.23 9.90
N GLU A 10 -10.44 -21.30 11.05
CA GLU A 10 -11.06 -21.17 12.37
C GLU A 10 -10.89 -19.75 12.89
N SER A 11 -11.86 -19.29 13.68
CA SER A 11 -11.74 -18.03 14.44
C SER A 11 -10.60 -18.12 15.47
N ILE A 12 -9.87 -17.03 15.67
CA ILE A 12 -8.80 -16.95 16.67
C ILE A 12 -9.32 -16.66 18.08
N GLU A 13 -10.64 -16.51 18.27
CA GLU A 13 -11.27 -16.28 19.58
C GLU A 13 -10.94 -17.37 20.60
N GLY A 14 -10.69 -18.62 20.17
CA GLY A 14 -10.22 -19.68 21.06
C GLY A 14 -8.85 -19.39 21.68
N LEU A 15 -7.97 -18.70 20.95
CA LEU A 15 -6.63 -18.35 21.41
C LEU A 15 -6.67 -17.22 22.45
N THR A 16 -7.55 -16.23 22.26
CA THR A 16 -7.66 -15.06 23.16
C THR A 16 -8.14 -15.42 24.56
N ALA A 17 -8.85 -16.55 24.71
CA ALA A 17 -9.21 -17.09 26.03
C ALA A 17 -7.99 -17.51 26.86
N SER A 18 -6.92 -17.95 26.20
CA SER A 18 -5.66 -18.35 26.85
C SER A 18 -4.65 -17.20 26.94
N GLN A 19 -4.67 -16.29 25.96
CA GLN A 19 -3.81 -15.12 25.89
C GLN A 19 -4.65 -13.85 25.69
N PRO A 20 -5.06 -13.16 26.78
CA PRO A 20 -5.98 -12.03 26.72
C PRO A 20 -5.38 -10.79 26.03
N GLU A 21 -4.06 -10.73 25.87
CA GLU A 21 -3.36 -9.65 25.17
C GLU A 21 -3.45 -9.76 23.64
N LEU A 22 -3.95 -10.88 23.10
CA LEU A 22 -4.27 -11.02 21.67
C LEU A 22 -5.60 -10.33 21.34
N THR A 23 -5.67 -9.02 21.60
CA THR A 23 -6.84 -8.15 21.40
C THR A 23 -6.50 -7.00 20.46
N GLY A 24 -7.50 -6.47 19.76
CA GLY A 24 -7.31 -5.40 18.77
C GLY A 24 -6.66 -4.14 19.31
N ASP A 25 -6.83 -3.82 20.60
CA ASP A 25 -6.20 -2.66 21.25
C ASP A 25 -4.66 -2.71 21.20
N ASN A 26 -4.08 -3.92 21.10
CA ASN A 26 -2.64 -4.16 21.05
C ASN A 26 -2.08 -4.20 19.61
N TYR A 27 -2.89 -3.85 18.60
CA TYR A 27 -2.49 -3.80 17.19
C TYR A 27 -2.91 -2.50 16.52
N LEU A 28 -2.33 -2.20 15.36
CA LEU A 28 -2.83 -1.16 14.44
C LEU A 28 -4.25 -1.55 14.01
N GLU A 29 -5.18 -0.60 14.15
CA GLU A 29 -6.60 -0.83 13.88
C GLU A 29 -6.84 -1.32 12.44
N THR A 30 -6.23 -0.67 11.45
CA THR A 30 -6.32 -1.09 10.03
C THR A 30 -5.87 -2.54 9.83
N ALA A 31 -4.77 -2.96 10.46
CA ALA A 31 -4.26 -4.31 10.34
C ALA A 31 -5.16 -5.34 11.02
N TRP A 32 -5.69 -4.99 12.20
CA TRP A 32 -6.60 -5.85 12.95
C TRP A 32 -7.92 -6.06 12.19
N ASN A 33 -8.52 -4.98 11.69
CA ASN A 33 -9.80 -4.98 10.99
C ASN A 33 -9.73 -5.82 9.69
N ALA A 34 -8.61 -5.81 8.98
CA ALA A 34 -8.40 -6.66 7.80
C ALA A 34 -8.52 -8.18 8.10
N GLY A 35 -8.30 -8.57 9.36
CA GLY A 35 -8.47 -9.93 9.87
C GLY A 35 -9.87 -10.27 10.39
N THR A 36 -10.76 -9.28 10.47
CA THR A 36 -12.15 -9.44 10.92
C THR A 36 -13.06 -9.77 9.74
N TYR A 37 -13.96 -10.75 9.92
CA TYR A 37 -14.99 -11.06 8.92
C TYR A 37 -16.27 -11.51 9.61
N GLU A 38 -17.41 -10.96 9.19
CA GLU A 38 -18.74 -11.20 9.79
C GLU A 38 -18.79 -11.06 11.33
N GLY A 39 -17.95 -10.18 11.89
CA GLY A 39 -17.90 -9.89 13.32
C GLY A 39 -17.02 -10.83 14.16
N SER A 40 -16.32 -11.78 13.54
CA SER A 40 -15.33 -12.64 14.21
C SER A 40 -13.92 -12.37 13.68
N GLN A 41 -12.92 -12.49 14.56
CA GLN A 41 -11.52 -12.37 14.18
C GLN A 41 -10.99 -13.72 13.68
N TYR A 42 -10.45 -13.75 12.47
CA TYR A 42 -9.90 -14.99 11.86
C TYR A 42 -8.38 -15.01 11.79
N THR A 43 -7.74 -13.86 11.98
CA THR A 43 -6.29 -13.75 11.88
C THR A 43 -5.70 -12.82 12.93
N ILE A 44 -4.40 -12.96 13.19
CA ILE A 44 -3.62 -12.00 13.97
C ILE A 44 -2.63 -11.31 13.01
N PRO A 45 -2.64 -9.97 12.92
CA PRO A 45 -1.75 -9.26 12.00
C PRO A 45 -0.30 -9.28 12.50
N LEU A 46 0.64 -9.48 11.58
CA LEU A 46 2.08 -9.32 11.82
C LEU A 46 2.53 -7.90 11.46
N ASP A 47 2.05 -7.39 10.34
CA ASP A 47 2.48 -6.11 9.78
C ASP A 47 1.39 -5.38 9.01
N ILE A 48 1.74 -4.17 8.59
CA ILE A 48 1.23 -3.51 7.40
C ILE A 48 2.40 -3.37 6.41
N HIS A 49 2.11 -3.61 5.14
CA HIS A 49 3.00 -3.30 4.03
C HIS A 49 2.22 -2.55 2.96
N GLY A 50 2.76 -1.44 2.49
CA GLY A 50 2.01 -0.52 1.66
C GLY A 50 2.85 0.19 0.61
N ASN A 51 2.16 0.85 -0.30
CA ASN A 51 2.81 1.76 -1.23
C ASN A 51 3.30 2.97 -0.46
N VAL A 52 4.54 3.36 -0.73
CA VAL A 52 5.24 4.48 -0.11
C VAL A 52 5.92 5.28 -1.21
N MET A 53 6.33 6.49 -0.87
CA MET A 53 7.16 7.29 -1.75
C MET A 53 8.51 7.57 -1.09
N TYR A 54 9.57 7.06 -1.70
CA TYR A 54 10.93 7.44 -1.34
C TYR A 54 11.28 8.74 -2.05
N TYR A 55 11.98 9.66 -1.40
CA TYR A 55 12.45 10.88 -2.03
C TYR A 55 13.97 11.00 -1.98
N ASN A 56 14.58 11.47 -3.06
CA ASN A 56 16.01 11.72 -3.15
C ASN A 56 16.32 13.14 -2.66
N THR A 57 16.96 13.26 -1.49
CA THR A 57 17.22 14.58 -0.86
C THR A 57 18.10 15.47 -1.73
N ASP A 58 19.11 14.90 -2.39
CA ASP A 58 20.06 15.66 -3.19
C ASP A 58 19.38 16.25 -4.43
N LEU A 59 18.45 15.51 -5.05
CA LEU A 59 17.66 16.01 -6.16
C LEU A 59 16.61 17.04 -5.73
N LEU A 60 15.96 16.84 -4.57
CA LEU A 60 15.05 17.86 -4.04
C LEU A 60 15.78 19.18 -3.79
N GLU A 61 16.98 19.15 -3.22
CA GLU A 61 17.81 20.35 -3.04
C GLU A 61 18.26 20.94 -4.40
N LYS A 62 18.70 20.10 -5.34
CA LYS A 62 19.13 20.53 -6.69
C LYS A 62 18.04 21.30 -7.43
N TYR A 63 16.78 20.89 -7.27
CA TYR A 63 15.64 21.44 -7.99
C TYR A 63 14.76 22.38 -7.17
N ASP A 64 15.20 22.75 -5.96
CA ASP A 64 14.46 23.66 -5.05
C ASP A 64 13.04 23.14 -4.75
N ALA A 65 12.92 21.84 -4.54
CA ALA A 65 11.66 21.10 -4.37
C ALA A 65 11.48 20.55 -2.94
N THR A 66 12.32 20.94 -1.98
CA THR A 66 12.20 20.50 -0.59
C THR A 66 10.91 20.97 0.08
N GLU A 67 10.33 22.09 -0.40
CA GLU A 67 9.07 22.63 0.14
C GLU A 67 7.87 21.71 -0.11
N PHE A 68 7.93 20.80 -1.10
CA PHE A 68 6.84 19.86 -1.40
C PHE A 68 6.61 18.84 -0.27
N LEU A 69 7.54 18.74 0.68
CA LEU A 69 7.44 17.84 1.83
C LEU A 69 6.90 18.54 3.09
N GLU A 70 6.68 19.86 3.08
CA GLU A 70 6.38 20.63 4.30
C GLU A 70 5.02 20.29 4.94
N ASP A 71 4.03 19.91 4.12
CA ASP A 71 2.68 19.56 4.56
C ASP A 71 2.39 18.05 4.48
N ASN A 72 3.40 17.24 4.18
CA ASN A 72 3.32 15.79 3.94
C ASN A 72 2.46 15.38 2.73
N VAL A 73 2.03 16.31 1.87
CA VAL A 73 1.17 16.01 0.71
C VAL A 73 1.80 16.53 -0.58
N VAL A 74 2.70 15.75 -1.16
CA VAL A 74 3.21 16.06 -2.50
C VAL A 74 2.07 15.97 -3.51
N THR A 75 1.78 17.05 -4.21
CA THR A 75 0.68 17.14 -5.17
C THR A 75 1.13 16.95 -6.62
N ILE A 76 0.19 16.55 -7.48
CA ILE A 76 0.42 16.52 -8.93
C ILE A 76 0.83 17.92 -9.45
N ASP A 77 0.23 18.99 -8.95
CA ASP A 77 0.53 20.36 -9.39
C ASP A 77 1.98 20.78 -9.06
N GLU A 78 2.47 20.41 -7.87
CA GLU A 78 3.88 20.60 -7.50
C GLU A 78 4.82 19.81 -8.40
N MET A 79 4.50 18.54 -8.67
CA MET A 79 5.26 17.71 -9.60
C MET A 79 5.30 18.34 -11.00
N LEU A 80 4.16 18.78 -11.52
CA LEU A 80 4.04 19.44 -12.83
C LEU A 80 4.80 20.77 -12.89
N SER A 81 4.99 21.45 -11.75
CA SER A 81 5.75 22.69 -11.68
C SER A 81 7.23 22.52 -12.08
N LEU A 82 7.74 21.28 -12.12
CA LEU A 82 9.09 20.93 -12.54
C LEU A 82 9.23 20.72 -14.07
N GLU A 83 8.15 20.89 -14.84
CA GLU A 83 8.19 20.82 -16.31
C GLU A 83 9.30 21.72 -16.89
N GLY A 84 10.22 21.10 -17.65
CA GLY A 84 11.30 21.80 -18.34
C GLY A 84 12.41 22.34 -17.42
N LYS A 85 12.42 21.96 -16.13
CA LYS A 85 13.47 22.36 -15.17
C LYS A 85 14.53 21.27 -14.91
N LEU A 86 14.23 20.02 -15.24
CA LEU A 86 15.11 18.88 -14.97
C LEU A 86 16.22 18.74 -16.02
N ASP A 87 17.39 18.27 -15.58
CA ASP A 87 18.46 17.83 -16.48
C ASP A 87 18.04 16.57 -17.25
N GLU A 88 18.66 16.34 -18.42
CA GLU A 88 18.39 15.14 -19.22
C GLU A 88 18.72 13.86 -18.42
N GLY A 89 17.73 12.99 -18.28
CA GLY A 89 17.83 11.74 -17.52
C GLY A 89 17.36 11.83 -16.07
N ASP A 90 17.06 13.03 -15.56
CA ASP A 90 16.40 13.20 -14.26
C ASP A 90 14.87 13.24 -14.44
N TYR A 91 14.15 12.59 -13.53
CA TYR A 91 12.69 12.49 -13.54
C TYR A 91 12.10 12.91 -12.20
N VAL A 92 10.88 13.45 -12.21
CA VAL A 92 10.15 13.75 -10.97
C VAL A 92 9.75 12.47 -10.28
N VAL A 93 9.18 11.51 -11.03
CA VAL A 93 8.62 10.30 -10.44
C VAL A 93 8.87 9.05 -11.27
N ASN A 94 8.98 7.89 -10.63
CA ASN A 94 8.94 6.61 -11.35
C ASN A 94 7.49 6.14 -11.57
N ASN A 95 7.33 4.98 -12.21
CA ASN A 95 6.02 4.34 -12.46
C ASN A 95 5.86 2.97 -11.78
N ALA A 96 6.67 2.65 -10.77
CA ALA A 96 6.54 1.39 -10.04
C ALA A 96 5.31 1.42 -9.11
N LEU A 97 4.59 0.30 -9.03
CA LEU A 97 3.32 0.13 -8.30
C LEU A 97 2.28 1.21 -8.63
N ILE A 98 2.24 1.66 -9.88
CA ILE A 98 1.35 2.75 -10.31
C ILE A 98 -0.13 2.42 -10.09
N GLU A 99 -0.51 1.15 -10.09
CA GLU A 99 -1.84 0.68 -9.74
C GLU A 99 -2.16 0.85 -8.26
N TRP A 100 -1.19 0.73 -7.35
CA TRP A 100 -1.39 1.03 -5.93
C TRP A 100 -1.49 2.55 -5.70
N VAL A 101 -0.69 3.35 -6.42
CA VAL A 101 -0.80 4.82 -6.43
C VAL A 101 -2.19 5.25 -6.90
N ALA A 102 -2.70 4.66 -7.97
CA ALA A 102 -4.01 4.97 -8.51
C ALA A 102 -5.13 4.61 -7.51
N LEU A 103 -5.04 3.44 -6.87
CA LEU A 103 -5.99 3.00 -5.86
C LEU A 103 -6.03 3.92 -4.64
N GLY A 104 -4.87 4.36 -4.12
CA GLY A 104 -4.81 5.33 -3.02
C GLY A 104 -5.45 6.66 -3.40
N ASN A 105 -5.17 7.16 -4.60
CA ASN A 105 -5.73 8.42 -5.07
C ASN A 105 -7.23 8.38 -5.34
N VAL A 106 -7.79 7.22 -5.73
CA VAL A 106 -9.26 7.07 -5.81
C VAL A 106 -9.90 7.24 -4.43
N VAL A 107 -9.29 6.72 -3.37
CA VAL A 107 -9.76 6.92 -1.98
C VAL A 107 -9.62 8.38 -1.55
N ASN A 108 -8.59 9.09 -2.03
CA ASN A 108 -8.44 10.52 -1.76
C ASN A 108 -9.57 11.36 -2.38
N LEU A 109 -10.08 10.94 -3.53
CA LEU A 109 -11.26 11.54 -4.18
C LEU A 109 -12.60 11.06 -3.59
N GLY A 110 -12.58 10.21 -2.56
CA GLY A 110 -13.80 9.63 -1.97
C GLY A 110 -14.44 8.51 -2.80
N GLY A 111 -13.72 8.01 -3.81
CA GLY A 111 -14.12 6.85 -4.60
C GLY A 111 -13.88 5.53 -3.88
N GLN A 112 -14.42 4.45 -4.45
CA GLN A 112 -14.29 3.08 -3.96
C GLN A 112 -14.04 2.15 -5.15
N ILE A 113 -13.62 0.91 -4.89
CA ILE A 113 -13.42 -0.13 -5.91
C ILE A 113 -14.56 -1.15 -5.98
N SER A 114 -15.54 -1.04 -5.10
CA SER A 114 -16.78 -1.79 -5.11
C SER A 114 -17.92 -0.99 -4.51
N ASP A 115 -19.14 -1.25 -4.95
CA ASP A 115 -20.36 -0.72 -4.32
C ASP A 115 -20.87 -1.60 -3.17
N ASP A 116 -21.88 -1.11 -2.43
CA ASP A 116 -22.53 -1.84 -1.33
C ASP A 116 -23.18 -3.17 -1.77
N ALA A 117 -23.47 -3.33 -3.07
CA ALA A 117 -24.01 -4.56 -3.63
C ALA A 117 -22.90 -5.57 -4.01
N GLY A 118 -21.63 -5.21 -3.82
CA GLY A 118 -20.46 -6.03 -4.14
C GLY A 118 -20.06 -6.01 -5.61
N ASN A 119 -20.63 -5.12 -6.43
CA ASN A 119 -20.20 -4.95 -7.82
C ASN A 119 -18.91 -4.12 -7.86
N PRO A 120 -17.96 -4.42 -8.76
CA PRO A 120 -16.75 -3.63 -8.90
C PRO A 120 -17.06 -2.22 -9.46
N THR A 121 -16.32 -1.21 -9.01
CA THR A 121 -16.47 0.20 -9.44
C THR A 121 -15.14 0.78 -9.93
N ILE A 122 -14.63 0.24 -11.04
CA ILE A 122 -13.35 0.68 -11.65
C ILE A 122 -13.58 1.80 -12.66
N ASN A 123 -14.60 1.67 -13.51
CA ASN A 123 -14.92 2.71 -14.50
C ASN A 123 -15.78 3.81 -13.87
N THR A 124 -15.12 4.68 -13.11
CA THR A 124 -15.75 5.78 -12.38
C THR A 124 -15.13 7.13 -12.74
N PRO A 125 -15.84 8.26 -12.53
CA PRO A 125 -15.27 9.59 -12.68
C PRO A 125 -14.01 9.80 -11.84
N GLU A 126 -13.97 9.27 -10.62
CA GLU A 126 -12.83 9.39 -9.71
C GLU A 126 -11.60 8.66 -10.27
N MET A 127 -11.74 7.40 -10.69
CA MET A 127 -10.63 6.66 -11.30
C MET A 127 -10.16 7.34 -12.60
N LYS A 128 -11.09 7.86 -13.41
CA LYS A 128 -10.74 8.63 -14.61
C LYS A 128 -9.90 9.86 -14.28
N THR A 129 -10.30 10.66 -13.30
CA THR A 129 -9.53 11.82 -12.84
C THR A 129 -8.13 11.42 -12.39
N VAL A 130 -7.99 10.31 -11.66
CA VAL A 130 -6.70 9.79 -11.24
C VAL A 130 -5.83 9.41 -12.44
N VAL A 131 -6.35 8.61 -13.38
CA VAL A 131 -5.59 8.20 -14.56
C VAL A 131 -5.18 9.39 -15.43
N GLU A 132 -6.06 10.39 -15.59
CA GLU A 132 -5.76 11.62 -16.32
C GLU A 132 -4.67 12.46 -15.63
N ALA A 133 -4.67 12.52 -14.29
CA ALA A 133 -3.62 13.20 -13.53
C ALA A 133 -2.26 12.49 -13.67
N LEU A 134 -2.22 11.16 -13.55
CA LEU A 134 -1.00 10.36 -13.76
C LEU A 134 -0.48 10.50 -15.20
N LYS A 135 -1.39 10.45 -16.17
CA LYS A 135 -1.10 10.71 -17.59
C LYS A 135 -0.48 12.09 -17.79
N SER A 136 -0.94 13.11 -17.08
CA SER A 136 -0.40 14.47 -17.22
C SER A 136 1.10 14.55 -16.85
N ILE A 137 1.55 13.81 -15.84
CA ILE A 137 2.97 13.72 -15.48
C ILE A 137 3.77 13.06 -16.60
N ALA A 138 3.26 11.94 -17.14
CA ALA A 138 3.91 11.21 -18.22
C ALA A 138 3.98 12.02 -19.52
N ASP A 139 2.89 12.69 -19.92
CA ASP A 139 2.82 13.54 -21.12
C ASP A 139 3.79 14.73 -21.05
N LYS A 140 4.19 15.13 -19.83
CA LYS A 140 5.15 16.20 -19.55
C LYS A 140 6.60 15.72 -19.49
N GLY A 141 6.82 14.42 -19.66
CA GLY A 141 8.15 13.80 -19.59
C GLY A 141 8.75 13.78 -18.18
N LEU A 142 7.90 13.93 -17.15
CA LEU A 142 8.33 13.99 -15.74
C LEU A 142 8.32 12.61 -15.07
N MET A 143 7.68 11.63 -15.69
CA MET A 143 7.68 10.24 -15.26
C MET A 143 8.79 9.45 -15.97
N THR A 144 9.39 8.47 -15.30
CA THR A 144 10.36 7.56 -15.94
C THR A 144 9.76 6.90 -17.20
N PRO A 145 10.57 6.62 -18.24
CA PRO A 145 10.04 6.09 -19.50
C PRO A 145 9.37 4.73 -19.32
N TYR A 146 8.27 4.51 -20.06
CA TYR A 146 7.58 3.23 -20.04
C TYR A 146 8.47 2.08 -20.53
N GLY A 147 8.54 1.00 -19.76
CA GLY A 147 9.37 -0.17 -20.05
C GLY A 147 10.81 -0.06 -19.54
N GLU A 148 11.20 1.05 -18.92
CA GLU A 148 12.44 1.16 -18.16
C GLU A 148 12.23 0.83 -16.69
N ASP A 149 13.32 0.47 -16.01
CA ASP A 149 13.32 0.12 -14.60
C ASP A 149 13.44 1.39 -13.74
N GLY A 150 12.31 2.03 -13.48
CA GLY A 150 12.27 3.27 -12.68
C GLY A 150 12.82 3.10 -11.26
N TYR A 151 12.74 1.90 -10.69
CA TYR A 151 13.37 1.56 -9.41
C TYR A 151 14.90 1.66 -9.51
N ALA A 152 15.49 1.08 -10.55
CA ALA A 152 16.94 1.19 -10.80
C ALA A 152 17.37 2.63 -11.12
N ILE A 153 16.54 3.41 -11.83
CA ILE A 153 16.82 4.84 -12.12
C ILE A 153 16.83 5.66 -10.81
N PHE A 154 15.92 5.38 -9.88
CA PHE A 154 15.96 6.00 -8.54
C PHE A 154 17.23 5.62 -7.78
N GLN A 155 17.61 4.33 -7.76
CA GLN A 155 18.86 3.88 -7.14
C GLN A 155 20.10 4.52 -7.79
N ALA A 156 20.05 4.86 -9.07
CA ALA A 156 21.12 5.60 -9.75
C ALA A 156 21.18 7.10 -9.38
N GLY A 157 20.20 7.60 -8.62
CA GLY A 157 20.12 8.99 -8.18
C GLY A 157 19.50 9.93 -9.21
N ASN A 158 18.60 9.44 -10.07
CA ASN A 158 18.01 10.18 -11.18
C ASN A 158 16.47 10.34 -11.10
N VAL A 159 15.86 10.03 -9.95
CA VAL A 159 14.42 10.26 -9.73
C VAL A 159 14.21 11.00 -8.41
N LEU A 160 13.44 12.10 -8.42
CA LEU A 160 13.15 12.88 -7.20
C LEU A 160 12.30 12.05 -6.23
N PHE A 161 11.26 11.41 -6.74
CA PHE A 161 10.29 10.63 -5.98
C PHE A 161 10.12 9.23 -6.58
N SER A 162 10.33 8.18 -5.81
CA SER A 162 10.12 6.80 -6.25
C SER A 162 8.98 6.18 -5.47
N THR A 163 7.86 5.90 -6.14
CA THR A 163 6.81 5.07 -5.57
C THR A 163 7.26 3.61 -5.59
N ASP A 164 7.12 2.91 -4.46
CA ASP A 164 7.36 1.48 -4.35
C ASP A 164 6.71 0.95 -3.05
N GLY A 165 7.08 -0.23 -2.59
CA GLY A 165 6.63 -0.79 -1.31
C GLY A 165 7.58 -0.49 -0.16
N THR A 166 7.05 -0.57 1.06
CA THR A 166 7.83 -0.55 2.33
C THR A 166 9.01 -1.53 2.33
N TRP A 167 8.89 -2.67 1.64
CA TRP A 167 9.92 -3.73 1.57
C TRP A 167 11.19 -3.34 0.83
N THR A 168 11.20 -2.27 0.03
CA THR A 168 12.39 -1.89 -0.76
C THR A 168 13.39 -1.02 0.00
N VAL A 169 13.05 -0.54 1.21
CA VAL A 169 13.91 0.33 2.01
C VAL A 169 15.30 -0.27 2.26
N THR A 170 15.38 -1.59 2.47
CA THR A 170 16.65 -2.29 2.71
C THR A 170 17.55 -2.27 1.49
N ALA A 171 16.95 -2.42 0.31
CA ALA A 171 17.67 -2.39 -0.94
C ALA A 171 18.14 -0.97 -1.30
N HIS A 172 17.32 0.06 -1.10
CA HIS A 172 17.74 1.46 -1.23
C HIS A 172 18.85 1.82 -0.23
N SER A 173 18.74 1.40 1.03
CA SER A 173 19.75 1.64 2.07
C SER A 173 21.11 1.02 1.76
N SER A 174 21.15 0.01 0.88
CA SER A 174 22.38 -0.65 0.46
C SER A 174 23.14 0.08 -0.66
N VAL A 175 22.52 1.11 -1.27
CA VAL A 175 23.11 1.87 -2.37
C VAL A 175 24.01 2.96 -1.82
N GLU A 176 25.32 2.83 -2.05
CA GLU A 176 26.30 3.84 -1.66
C GLU A 176 26.06 5.16 -2.40
N GLY A 177 25.90 6.25 -1.65
CA GLY A 177 25.71 7.59 -2.19
C GLY A 177 24.26 7.97 -2.49
N LEU A 178 23.29 7.07 -2.26
CA LEU A 178 21.88 7.42 -2.33
C LEU A 178 21.42 8.01 -0.99
N ASN A 179 21.17 9.32 -0.96
CA ASN A 179 20.55 9.99 0.18
C ASN A 179 19.03 10.06 -0.05
N PHE A 180 18.25 9.41 0.81
CA PHE A 180 16.80 9.35 0.66
C PHE A 180 16.06 9.41 1.99
N GLY A 181 14.78 9.76 1.92
CA GLY A 181 13.80 9.59 2.99
C GLY A 181 12.51 8.95 2.48
N MET A 182 11.53 8.79 3.37
CA MET A 182 10.22 8.21 3.07
C MET A 182 9.11 9.22 3.38
N THR A 183 8.05 9.21 2.57
CA THR A 183 6.83 9.98 2.76
C THR A 183 5.63 9.23 2.17
N ASN A 184 4.42 9.77 2.35
CA ASN A 184 3.20 9.27 1.74
C ASN A 184 3.24 9.41 0.21
N ILE A 185 2.44 8.60 -0.48
CA ILE A 185 2.34 8.72 -1.95
C ILE A 185 1.79 10.08 -2.35
N TYR A 186 2.20 10.58 -3.51
CA TYR A 186 1.70 11.84 -4.04
C TYR A 186 0.20 11.80 -4.32
N SER A 187 -0.45 12.96 -4.23
CA SER A 187 -1.90 13.06 -4.37
C SER A 187 -2.41 13.99 -5.45
N VAL A 188 -3.55 13.59 -6.03
CA VAL A 188 -4.39 14.38 -6.94
C VAL A 188 -5.19 15.48 -6.22
N THR A 189 -5.11 15.57 -4.90
CA THR A 189 -5.74 16.60 -4.06
C THR A 189 -4.75 17.08 -2.99
N PRO A 190 -4.75 18.37 -2.60
CA PRO A 190 -3.85 18.89 -1.58
C PRO A 190 -4.24 18.48 -0.15
N ASP A 191 -5.46 17.98 0.06
CA ASP A 191 -6.03 17.85 1.41
C ASP A 191 -5.90 16.43 2.00
N LYS A 192 -5.51 15.43 1.21
CA LYS A 192 -5.58 14.03 1.62
C LYS A 192 -4.58 13.15 0.90
N PHE A 193 -3.94 12.25 1.64
CA PHE A 193 -3.12 11.15 1.15
C PHE A 193 -3.66 9.82 1.66
N THR A 194 -3.44 8.75 0.88
CA THR A 194 -3.84 7.39 1.23
C THR A 194 -2.82 6.44 0.62
N ASN A 195 -2.17 5.64 1.43
CA ASN A 195 -1.24 4.60 1.01
C ASN A 195 -2.01 3.28 0.92
N ARG A 196 -2.26 2.81 -0.30
CA ARG A 196 -2.81 1.46 -0.47
C ARG A 196 -1.87 0.45 0.18
N SER A 197 -2.43 -0.36 1.06
CA SER A 197 -1.69 -1.25 1.95
C SER A 197 -2.30 -2.66 1.98
N SER A 198 -1.57 -3.58 2.59
CA SER A 198 -1.94 -4.96 2.87
C SER A 198 -1.27 -5.42 4.15
N SER A 199 -1.56 -6.64 4.59
CA SER A 199 -1.03 -7.18 5.85
C SER A 199 -0.65 -8.64 5.68
N HIS A 200 0.51 -9.02 6.21
CA HIS A 200 0.80 -10.42 6.52
C HIS A 200 0.09 -10.79 7.81
N MET A 201 -0.67 -11.89 7.79
CA MET A 201 -1.50 -12.29 8.92
C MET A 201 -1.33 -13.78 9.23
N PHE A 202 -1.33 -14.13 10.51
CA PHE A 202 -1.38 -15.50 10.97
C PHE A 202 -2.82 -15.98 11.00
N ALA A 203 -3.10 -17.13 10.40
CA ALA A 203 -4.43 -17.74 10.36
C ALA A 203 -4.38 -19.18 10.90
N LEU A 204 -5.49 -19.63 11.47
CA LEU A 204 -5.69 -21.02 11.84
C LEU A 204 -6.43 -21.75 10.72
N LEU A 205 -5.81 -22.75 10.11
CA LEU A 205 -6.51 -23.66 9.18
C LEU A 205 -7.40 -24.63 9.96
N ASN A 206 -8.60 -24.89 9.45
CA ASN A 206 -9.54 -25.89 9.98
C ASN A 206 -8.85 -27.24 10.23
N ASN A 207 -8.83 -27.66 11.49
CA ASN A 207 -8.19 -28.91 11.91
C ASN A 207 -8.83 -29.48 13.19
N GLU A 208 -9.75 -30.43 13.04
CA GLU A 208 -10.41 -31.13 14.16
C GLU A 208 -9.45 -31.93 15.06
N GLU A 209 -8.23 -32.23 14.59
CA GLU A 209 -7.22 -32.98 15.34
C GLU A 209 -6.28 -32.05 16.15
N ARG A 210 -6.52 -30.73 16.14
CA ARG A 210 -5.72 -29.79 16.94
C ARG A 210 -6.07 -29.96 18.43
N SER A 211 -5.08 -30.32 19.25
CA SER A 211 -5.26 -30.47 20.69
C SER A 211 -5.18 -29.14 21.43
N ASP A 212 -5.80 -29.07 22.61
CA ASP A 212 -5.71 -27.91 23.53
C ASP A 212 -4.26 -27.49 23.83
N GLU A 213 -3.35 -28.46 23.98
CA GLU A 213 -1.91 -28.19 24.19
C GLU A 213 -1.28 -27.49 22.98
N LYS A 214 -1.69 -27.89 21.76
CA LYS A 214 -1.20 -27.26 20.53
C LYS A 214 -1.77 -25.86 20.37
N GLU A 215 -3.02 -25.64 20.73
CA GLU A 215 -3.65 -24.30 20.74
C GLU A 215 -2.98 -23.37 21.73
N ALA A 216 -2.72 -23.81 22.97
CA ALA A 216 -1.98 -23.03 23.94
C ALA A 216 -0.58 -22.64 23.42
N GLY A 217 0.14 -23.58 22.80
CA GLY A 217 1.45 -23.28 22.21
C GLY A 217 1.39 -22.33 21.01
N ILE A 218 0.29 -22.32 20.24
CA ILE A 218 0.08 -21.33 19.17
C ILE A 218 -0.21 -19.95 19.78
N ALA A 219 -1.06 -19.88 20.81
CA ALA A 219 -1.35 -18.64 21.50
C ALA A 219 -0.08 -18.03 22.12
N ASP A 220 0.75 -18.83 22.80
CA ASP A 220 2.04 -18.42 23.35
C ASP A 220 2.98 -17.89 22.26
N PHE A 221 3.02 -18.54 21.09
CA PHE A 221 3.84 -18.08 19.97
C PHE A 221 3.35 -16.74 19.41
N LEU A 222 2.04 -16.56 19.24
CA LEU A 222 1.48 -15.32 18.71
C LEU A 222 1.65 -14.15 19.69
N ASP A 223 1.51 -14.40 21.00
CA ASP A 223 1.78 -13.38 22.02
C ASP A 223 3.28 -13.04 22.08
N TRP A 224 4.16 -14.04 21.99
CA TRP A 224 5.59 -13.79 21.83
C TRP A 224 5.90 -12.96 20.58
N MET A 225 5.28 -13.27 19.44
CA MET A 225 5.45 -12.51 18.19
C MET A 225 5.00 -11.05 18.34
N ARG A 226 3.88 -10.80 19.04
CA ARG A 226 3.41 -9.44 19.36
C ARG A 226 4.53 -8.65 20.04
N GLU A 227 5.14 -9.20 21.08
CA GLU A 227 6.20 -8.54 21.85
C GLU A 227 7.58 -8.51 21.16
N ASN A 228 7.84 -9.38 20.19
CA ASN A 228 9.17 -9.60 19.60
C ASN A 228 9.22 -9.33 18.09
N SER A 229 8.26 -8.58 17.56
CA SER A 229 8.16 -8.27 16.12
C SER A 229 9.10 -7.14 15.65
N LEU A 230 9.96 -6.59 16.50
CA LEU A 230 10.94 -5.57 16.10
C LEU A 230 11.91 -6.07 15.02
N GLU A 231 12.36 -7.32 15.09
CA GLU A 231 13.23 -7.93 14.06
C GLU A 231 12.55 -7.90 12.67
N TRP A 232 11.22 -7.99 12.62
CA TRP A 232 10.46 -7.90 11.38
C TRP A 232 10.54 -6.51 10.74
N ALA A 233 10.69 -5.46 11.54
CA ALA A 233 10.91 -4.10 11.05
C ALA A 233 12.23 -3.97 10.25
N GLU A 234 13.22 -4.83 10.48
CA GLU A 234 14.46 -4.83 9.71
C GLU A 234 14.24 -5.16 8.22
N ALA A 235 13.14 -5.85 7.89
CA ALA A 235 12.73 -6.11 6.51
C ALA A 235 12.02 -4.92 5.84
N GLY A 236 11.82 -3.82 6.57
CA GLY A 236 11.18 -2.59 6.09
C GLY A 236 9.68 -2.48 6.33
N GLN A 237 9.04 -3.52 6.90
CA GLN A 237 7.59 -3.51 7.11
C GLN A 237 7.18 -2.66 8.30
N ILE A 238 5.93 -2.16 8.26
CA ILE A 238 5.32 -1.42 9.36
C ILE A 238 4.79 -2.44 10.37
N VAL A 239 5.35 -2.47 11.57
CA VAL A 239 4.96 -3.49 12.56
C VAL A 239 3.54 -3.24 13.05
N ALA A 240 2.70 -4.28 13.08
CA ALA A 240 1.30 -4.14 13.50
C ALA A 240 1.15 -4.05 15.02
N SER A 241 2.08 -4.58 15.82
CA SER A 241 1.98 -4.61 17.27
C SER A 241 2.23 -3.24 17.92
N ARG A 242 1.32 -2.81 18.80
CA ARG A 242 1.42 -1.57 19.58
C ARG A 242 2.66 -1.51 20.44
N ASP A 243 2.97 -2.59 21.16
CA ASP A 243 4.16 -2.65 22.03
C ASP A 243 5.46 -2.37 21.27
N VAL A 244 5.52 -2.78 19.99
CA VAL A 244 6.67 -2.56 19.14
C VAL A 244 6.63 -1.19 18.48
N PHE A 245 5.52 -0.79 17.83
CA PHE A 245 5.49 0.48 17.11
C PHE A 245 5.53 1.71 18.03
N GLU A 246 5.16 1.58 19.31
CA GLU A 246 5.32 2.63 20.33
C GLU A 246 6.69 2.59 21.04
N SER A 247 7.57 1.63 20.70
CA SER A 247 8.88 1.49 21.32
C SER A 247 9.89 2.53 20.77
N PRO A 248 10.80 3.07 21.62
CA PRO A 248 11.89 3.94 21.16
C PRO A 248 12.84 3.26 20.16
N GLU A 249 12.94 1.94 20.21
CA GLU A 249 13.74 1.17 19.27
C GLU A 249 13.16 1.23 17.85
N TYR A 250 11.83 1.25 17.71
CA TYR A 250 11.17 1.29 16.41
C TYR A 250 11.33 2.65 15.71
N GLU A 251 11.44 3.75 16.45
CA GLU A 251 11.68 5.11 15.90
C GLU A 251 12.95 5.22 15.03
N LYS A 252 13.87 4.25 15.15
CA LYS A 252 15.11 4.20 14.36
C LYS A 252 14.90 3.70 12.93
N TYR A 253 13.75 3.08 12.64
CA TYR A 253 13.43 2.53 11.33
C TYR A 253 12.67 3.58 10.51
N PRO A 254 13.02 3.81 9.23
CA PRO A 254 12.38 4.83 8.40
C PRO A 254 10.85 4.71 8.33
N GLN A 255 10.32 3.48 8.29
CA GLN A 255 8.88 3.23 8.22
C GLN A 255 8.12 3.53 9.52
N SER A 256 8.80 3.89 10.62
CA SER A 256 8.15 4.40 11.83
C SER A 256 7.38 5.71 11.59
N PHE A 257 7.71 6.42 10.50
CA PHE A 257 6.93 7.55 9.98
C PHE A 257 5.43 7.22 9.89
N PHE A 258 5.07 6.04 9.34
CA PHE A 258 3.68 5.63 9.11
C PHE A 258 2.88 5.30 10.38
N THR A 259 3.52 5.34 11.55
CA THR A 259 2.86 5.18 12.85
C THR A 259 3.07 6.38 13.78
N SER A 260 3.69 7.45 13.27
CA SER A 260 4.13 8.59 14.08
C SER A 260 2.99 9.50 14.55
N SER A 261 1.83 9.41 13.88
CA SER A 261 0.61 10.14 14.24
C SER A 261 -0.62 9.30 13.90
N GLU A 262 -1.80 9.70 14.37
CA GLU A 262 -3.06 9.04 13.96
C GLU A 262 -3.35 9.24 12.47
N GLU A 263 -3.02 10.41 11.91
CA GLU A 263 -3.17 10.69 10.48
C GLU A 263 -2.34 9.73 9.61
N GLU A 264 -1.10 9.45 10.03
CA GLU A 264 -0.22 8.50 9.33
C GLU A 264 -0.69 7.05 9.46
N LYS A 265 -1.24 6.67 10.62
CA LYS A 265 -1.85 5.34 10.82
C LYS A 265 -3.09 5.18 9.93
N GLU A 266 -3.93 6.19 9.85
CA GLU A 266 -5.15 6.22 9.02
C GLU A 266 -4.84 6.23 7.52
N ALA A 267 -3.69 6.79 7.12
CA ALA A 267 -3.25 6.78 5.72
C ALA A 267 -2.97 5.36 5.19
N SER A 268 -2.61 4.41 6.05
CA SER A 268 -2.49 3.00 5.65
C SER A 268 -3.87 2.40 5.41
N TYR A 269 -4.20 2.12 4.14
CA TYR A 269 -5.54 1.72 3.75
C TYR A 269 -5.57 0.33 3.10
N ILE A 270 -6.28 -0.61 3.72
CA ILE A 270 -6.46 -1.97 3.20
C ILE A 270 -7.87 -2.09 2.60
N PHE A 271 -7.96 -2.50 1.33
CA PHE A 271 -9.24 -2.78 0.69
C PHE A 271 -9.78 -4.14 1.14
N GLU A 272 -10.96 -4.16 1.74
CA GLU A 272 -11.63 -5.40 2.20
C GLU A 272 -12.50 -6.06 1.13
N TYR A 273 -12.48 -5.54 -0.10
CA TYR A 273 -13.29 -6.09 -1.19
C TYR A 273 -12.86 -7.54 -1.50
N LYS A 274 -13.79 -8.49 -1.40
CA LYS A 274 -13.47 -9.91 -1.58
C LYS A 274 -12.90 -10.27 -2.96
N TYR A 275 -13.13 -9.44 -3.98
CA TYR A 275 -12.58 -9.61 -5.32
C TYR A 275 -11.45 -8.62 -5.64
N TYR A 276 -10.81 -8.04 -4.61
CA TYR A 276 -9.71 -7.09 -4.74
C TYR A 276 -8.61 -7.57 -5.71
N SER A 277 -8.23 -8.85 -5.65
CA SER A 277 -7.19 -9.41 -6.53
C SER A 277 -7.55 -9.31 -8.02
N TYR A 278 -8.84 -9.36 -8.37
CA TYR A 278 -9.29 -9.18 -9.76
C TYR A 278 -9.19 -7.72 -10.18
N VAL A 279 -9.49 -6.78 -9.27
CA VAL A 279 -9.30 -5.33 -9.49
C VAL A 279 -7.83 -5.02 -9.76
N GLU A 280 -6.94 -5.51 -8.91
CA GLU A 280 -5.48 -5.32 -9.06
C GLU A 280 -4.99 -5.90 -10.40
N GLN A 281 -5.40 -7.12 -10.74
CA GLN A 281 -5.05 -7.75 -12.01
C GLN A 281 -5.56 -6.95 -13.23
N ALA A 282 -6.79 -6.46 -13.18
CA ALA A 282 -7.39 -5.70 -14.26
C ALA A 282 -6.67 -4.35 -14.46
N LEU A 283 -6.43 -3.61 -13.38
CA LEU A 283 -5.69 -2.34 -13.43
C LEU A 283 -4.25 -2.54 -13.93
N GLY A 284 -3.54 -3.55 -13.42
CA GLY A 284 -2.18 -3.86 -13.85
C GLY A 284 -2.06 -4.18 -15.35
N THR A 285 -3.16 -4.56 -16.00
CA THR A 285 -3.18 -4.84 -17.45
C THR A 285 -3.30 -3.57 -18.31
N VAL A 286 -4.02 -2.54 -17.85
CA VAL A 286 -4.40 -1.41 -18.71
C VAL A 286 -3.84 -0.07 -18.26
N LEU A 287 -3.42 0.07 -17.00
CA LEU A 287 -3.16 1.38 -16.39
C LEU A 287 -1.97 2.10 -17.03
N ASN A 288 -0.84 1.39 -17.22
CA ASN A 288 0.31 1.95 -17.90
C ASN A 288 0.00 2.34 -19.36
N ASP A 289 -0.79 1.51 -20.07
CA ASP A 289 -1.18 1.82 -21.44
C ASP A 289 -2.07 3.07 -21.53
N MET A 290 -2.95 3.31 -20.56
CA MET A 290 -3.71 4.56 -20.48
C MET A 290 -2.80 5.76 -20.19
N ILE A 291 -1.93 5.64 -19.17
CA ILE A 291 -1.02 6.71 -18.74
C ILE A 291 -0.11 7.15 -19.88
N HIS A 292 0.46 6.20 -20.62
CA HIS A 292 1.36 6.48 -21.73
C HIS A 292 0.65 6.69 -23.08
N GLY A 293 -0.69 6.68 -23.11
CA GLY A 293 -1.49 7.00 -24.30
C GLY A 293 -1.49 5.92 -25.39
N ASN A 294 -1.20 4.66 -25.03
CA ASN A 294 -1.32 3.50 -25.92
C ASN A 294 -2.78 3.09 -26.14
N ILE A 295 -3.66 3.39 -25.16
CA ILE A 295 -5.11 3.23 -25.25
C ILE A 295 -5.80 4.47 -24.67
N GLU A 296 -7.02 4.75 -25.14
CA GLU A 296 -7.83 5.84 -24.57
C GLU A 296 -8.28 5.49 -23.14
N VAL A 297 -8.30 6.49 -22.25
CA VAL A 297 -8.63 6.28 -20.82
C VAL A 297 -10.01 5.64 -20.63
N ASP A 298 -11.03 6.14 -21.35
CA ASP A 298 -12.38 5.60 -21.26
C ASP A 298 -12.46 4.13 -21.73
N GLU A 299 -11.68 3.76 -22.74
CA GLU A 299 -11.61 2.39 -23.26
C GLU A 299 -10.93 1.45 -22.26
N GLY A 300 -9.78 1.86 -21.71
CA GLY A 300 -9.03 1.09 -20.71
C GLY A 300 -9.83 0.86 -19.42
N LEU A 301 -10.52 1.89 -18.91
CA LEU A 301 -11.38 1.75 -17.73
C LEU A 301 -12.57 0.82 -17.99
N GLN A 302 -13.20 0.92 -19.17
CA GLN A 302 -14.27 -0.01 -19.56
C GLN A 302 -13.76 -1.45 -19.66
N GLN A 303 -12.56 -1.65 -20.19
CA GLN A 303 -11.93 -2.97 -20.28
C GLN A 303 -11.64 -3.54 -18.89
N ALA A 304 -11.04 -2.77 -17.99
CA ALA A 304 -10.75 -3.22 -16.62
C ALA A 304 -12.02 -3.59 -15.85
N GLN A 305 -13.04 -2.72 -15.90
CA GLN A 305 -14.35 -2.98 -15.30
C GLN A 305 -14.93 -4.32 -15.78
N LYS A 306 -14.99 -4.53 -17.10
CA LYS A 306 -15.52 -5.75 -17.70
C LYS A 306 -14.70 -6.99 -17.31
N GLN A 307 -13.38 -6.88 -17.26
CA GLN A 307 -12.51 -7.98 -16.85
C GLN A 307 -12.84 -8.46 -15.43
N VAL A 308 -13.04 -7.54 -14.48
CA VAL A 308 -13.40 -7.91 -13.11
C VAL A 308 -14.79 -8.53 -13.05
N GLU A 309 -15.77 -7.96 -13.74
CA GLU A 309 -17.11 -8.53 -13.82
C GLU A 309 -17.12 -9.96 -14.39
N ASP A 310 -16.30 -10.22 -15.41
CA ASP A 310 -16.19 -11.55 -16.01
C ASP A 310 -15.49 -12.54 -15.07
N LEU A 311 -14.39 -12.15 -14.42
CA LEU A 311 -13.71 -12.98 -13.42
C LEU A 311 -14.62 -13.33 -12.24
N ILE A 312 -15.45 -12.38 -11.78
CA ILE A 312 -16.44 -12.62 -10.73
C ILE A 312 -17.48 -13.65 -11.20
N LYS A 313 -18.02 -13.52 -12.43
CA LYS A 313 -19.01 -14.46 -12.97
C LYS A 313 -18.44 -15.87 -13.13
N GLU A 314 -17.18 -15.98 -13.56
CA GLU A 314 -16.49 -17.27 -13.74
C GLU A 314 -16.25 -18.01 -12.43
N ASN A 315 -16.09 -17.28 -11.32
CA ASN A 315 -15.77 -17.82 -10.00
C ASN A 315 -16.93 -17.75 -8.99
N ALA A 316 -18.12 -17.36 -9.44
CA ALA A 316 -19.35 -17.45 -8.64
C ALA A 316 -19.82 -18.92 -8.60
N SER A 317 -19.21 -19.72 -7.72
CA SER A 317 -19.57 -21.12 -7.44
C SER A 317 -20.06 -21.28 -6.00
#